data_AF-A0A957JQN8-F1
#
_entry.id   AF-A0A957JQN8-F1
#
_cell.length_a   1.000
_cell.length_b   1.000
_cell.length_c   1.000
_cell.angle_alpha   90.00
_cell.angle_beta   90.00
_cell.angle_gamma   90.00
#
_symmetry.space_group_name_H-M   'P 1'
#
loop_
_entity.id
_entity.type
_entity.pdbx_description
1 polymer ?
#
loop_
_entity_poly.entity_id
_entity_poly.type
_entity_poly.pdbx_seq_one_letter_code
_entity_poly.pdbx_strand_id
1 'polypeptide(L)'
;MNADELKAKLQPNRKKVMVSIRMPEDVVEELKRIAPLLGFSGYQPLMRAYIGQGLRADLERLDQETELSRLVESLRRQGVNEEVLVTAVAEARAEYKVK
;
A
#
# COMPACT_ATOMS: atom_id res chain seq x y z
N MET A 1 -0.75 -10.14 -2.06
CA MET A 1 -1.07 -9.95 -3.50
C MET A 1 -0.64 -11.16 -4.30
N ASN A 2 -1.52 -11.67 -5.17
CA ASN A 2 -1.23 -12.82 -6.03
C ASN A 2 -0.52 -12.40 -7.33
N ALA A 3 0.26 -13.29 -7.93
CA ALA A 3 1.05 -13.01 -9.14
C ALA A 3 0.20 -12.54 -10.34
N ASP A 4 -1.07 -12.96 -10.40
CA ASP A 4 -2.01 -12.60 -11.45
C ASP A 4 -2.49 -11.14 -11.36
N GLU A 5 -2.66 -10.62 -10.15
CA GLU A 5 -3.00 -9.20 -9.92
C GLU A 5 -1.83 -8.29 -10.31
N LEU A 6 -0.60 -8.74 -10.06
CA LEU A 6 0.61 -8.03 -10.46
C LEU A 6 0.72 -7.96 -11.99
N LYS A 7 0.46 -9.09 -12.68
CA LYS A 7 0.40 -9.14 -14.16
C LYS A 7 -0.66 -8.20 -14.74
N ALA A 8 -1.85 -8.15 -14.14
CA ALA A 8 -2.91 -7.23 -14.58
C ALA A 8 -2.49 -5.76 -14.43
N LYS A 9 -1.77 -5.41 -13.36
CA LYS A 9 -1.24 -4.05 -13.13
C LYS A 9 -0.12 -3.64 -14.10
N LEU A 10 0.58 -4.61 -14.70
CA LEU A 10 1.68 -4.40 -15.66
C LEU A 10 1.21 -4.31 -17.13
N GLN A 11 -0.08 -4.43 -17.41
CA GLN A 11 -0.58 -4.37 -18.79
C GLN A 11 -0.38 -2.96 -19.41
N PRO A 12 0.33 -2.85 -20.55
CA PRO A 12 0.69 -1.56 -21.14
C PRO A 12 -0.52 -0.75 -21.64
N ASN A 13 -1.61 -1.41 -22.04
CA ASN A 13 -2.84 -0.79 -22.55
C ASN A 13 -4.00 -0.80 -21.55
N ARG A 14 -3.73 -0.79 -20.24
CA ARG A 14 -4.79 -0.71 -19.25
C ARG A 14 -5.66 0.55 -19.45
N LYS A 15 -6.97 0.40 -19.29
CA LYS A 15 -7.93 1.51 -19.39
C LYS A 15 -7.57 2.59 -18.37
N LYS A 16 -7.41 3.83 -18.84
CA LYS A 16 -7.13 5.00 -18.01
C LYS A 16 -8.41 5.80 -17.83
N VAL A 17 -8.62 6.33 -16.63
CA VAL A 17 -9.69 7.28 -16.34
C VAL A 17 -9.05 8.63 -16.05
N MET A 18 -9.64 9.70 -16.59
CA MET A 18 -9.21 11.06 -16.30
C MET A 18 -9.74 11.47 -14.92
N VAL A 19 -8.86 11.96 -14.07
CA VAL A 19 -9.21 12.48 -12.74
C VAL A 19 -8.85 13.97 -12.72
N SER A 20 -9.81 14.82 -12.34
CA SER A 20 -9.59 16.25 -12.13
C SER A 20 -9.52 16.55 -10.64
N ILE A 21 -8.44 17.19 -10.19
CA ILE A 21 -8.17 17.48 -8.78
C ILE A 21 -7.70 18.94 -8.68
N ARG A 22 -8.24 19.70 -7.73
CA ARG A 22 -7.70 21.02 -7.37
C ARG A 22 -6.49 20.83 -6.47
N MET A 23 -5.38 21.50 -6.79
CA MET A 23 -4.13 21.42 -6.05
C MET A 23 -3.61 22.82 -5.75
N PRO A 24 -3.03 23.07 -4.56
CA PRO A 24 -2.34 24.32 -4.29
C PRO A 24 -1.25 24.59 -5.32
N GLU A 25 -1.09 25.85 -5.70
CA GLU A 25 -0.15 26.27 -6.76
C GLU A 25 1.30 25.95 -6.37
N ASP A 26 1.67 26.25 -5.13
CA ASP A 26 2.98 25.97 -4.54
C ASP A 26 3.35 24.49 -4.65
N VAL A 27 2.41 23.59 -4.36
CA VAL A 27 2.63 22.14 -4.48
C VAL A 27 2.89 21.73 -5.93
N VAL A 28 2.18 22.32 -6.90
CA VAL A 28 2.40 22.03 -8.32
C VAL A 28 3.78 22.52 -8.77
N GLU A 29 4.21 23.70 -8.31
CA GLU A 29 5.54 24.23 -8.60
C GLU A 29 6.65 23.39 -7.99
N GLU A 30 6.48 22.91 -6.76
CA GLU A 30 7.43 21.97 -6.15
C GLU A 30 7.51 20.65 -6.93
N LEU A 31 6.37 20.09 -7.33
CA LEU A 31 6.33 18.87 -8.14
C LEU A 31 7.04 19.05 -9.49
N LYS A 32 6.86 20.21 -10.15
CA LYS A 32 7.58 20.56 -11.38
C LYS A 32 9.08 20.62 -11.16
N ARG A 33 9.52 21.22 -10.05
CA ARG A 33 10.94 21.35 -9.68
C ARG A 33 11.60 19.99 -9.45
N ILE A 34 10.95 19.10 -8.71
CA ILE A 34 11.57 17.82 -8.29
C ILE A 34 11.42 16.71 -9.33
N ALA A 35 10.42 16.76 -10.21
CA ALA A 35 10.22 15.74 -11.24
C ALA A 35 11.47 15.41 -12.08
N PRO A 36 12.17 16.38 -12.68
CA PRO A 36 13.38 16.08 -13.46
C PRO A 36 14.52 15.57 -12.58
N LEU A 37 14.65 16.08 -11.34
CA LEU A 37 15.66 15.64 -10.39
C LEU A 37 15.49 14.17 -9.99
N LEU A 38 14.25 13.68 -10.00
CA LEU A 38 13.88 12.30 -9.74
C LEU A 38 13.78 11.44 -11.01
N GLY A 39 14.19 11.97 -12.18
CA GLY A 39 14.21 11.23 -13.45
C GLY A 39 12.86 11.09 -14.14
N PHE A 40 11.85 11.87 -13.75
CA PHE A 40 10.55 11.90 -14.41
C PHE A 40 10.50 12.94 -15.52
N SER A 41 9.77 12.64 -16.60
CA SER A 41 9.54 13.57 -17.71
C SER A 41 8.64 14.77 -17.37
N GLY A 42 8.09 14.82 -16.15
CA GLY A 42 7.28 15.94 -15.66
C GLY A 42 6.53 15.60 -14.37
N TYR A 43 5.80 16.58 -13.84
CA TYR A 43 5.10 16.43 -12.56
C TYR A 43 3.95 15.42 -12.61
N GLN A 44 3.23 15.30 -13.73
CA GLN A 44 2.12 14.33 -13.85
C GLN A 44 2.60 12.86 -13.75
N PRO A 45 3.67 12.43 -14.45
CA PRO A 45 4.31 11.12 -14.20
C PRO A 45 4.72 10.90 -12.74
N LEU A 46 5.34 11.91 -12.12
CA LEU A 46 5.76 11.84 -10.70
C LEU A 46 4.55 11.65 -9.77
N MET A 47 3.50 12.44 -9.93
CA MET A 47 2.27 12.32 -9.15
C MET A 47 1.68 10.91 -9.22
N ARG A 48 1.60 10.32 -10.44
CA ARG A 48 1.12 8.94 -10.59
C ARG A 48 2.01 7.93 -9.89
N ALA A 49 3.32 8.15 -9.87
CA ALA A 49 4.25 7.29 -9.15
C ALA A 49 4.05 7.36 -7.64
N TYR A 50 3.95 8.56 -7.06
CA TYR A 50 3.66 8.74 -5.63
C TYR A 50 2.34 8.12 -5.21
N ILE A 51 1.26 8.38 -5.96
CA ILE A 51 -0.04 7.76 -5.71
C ILE A 51 0.07 6.23 -5.77
N GLY A 52 0.75 5.69 -6.78
CA GLY A 52 0.94 4.25 -6.94
C GLY A 52 1.82 3.60 -5.88
N GLN A 53 2.77 4.34 -5.30
CA GLN A 53 3.60 3.87 -4.19
C GLN A 53 2.79 3.85 -2.89
N GLY A 54 2.18 4.98 -2.51
CA GLY A 54 1.35 5.08 -1.30
C GLY A 54 0.21 4.06 -1.30
N LEU A 55 -0.52 3.96 -2.42
CA LEU A 55 -1.61 3.00 -2.53
C LEU A 55 -1.15 1.54 -2.40
N ARG A 56 0.02 1.18 -2.95
CA ARG A 56 0.54 -0.19 -2.79
C ARG A 56 0.93 -0.49 -1.35
N ALA A 57 1.59 0.46 -0.68
CA ALA A 57 1.97 0.31 0.72
C ALA A 57 0.74 0.15 1.62
N ASP A 58 -0.30 0.97 1.42
CA ASP A 58 -1.53 0.87 2.19
C ASP A 58 -2.30 -0.42 1.90
N LEU A 59 -2.41 -0.84 0.64
CA LEU A 59 -3.06 -2.10 0.29
C LEU A 59 -2.34 -3.29 0.91
N GLU A 60 -1.00 -3.32 0.87
CA GLU A 60 -0.22 -4.39 1.49
C GLU A 60 -0.40 -4.44 3.01
N ARG A 61 -0.40 -3.27 3.66
CA ARG A 61 -0.66 -3.17 5.10
C ARG A 61 -2.06 -3.68 5.47
N LEU A 62 -3.09 -3.29 4.73
CA LEU A 62 -4.46 -3.73 4.98
C LEU A 62 -4.68 -5.22 4.68
N ASP A 63 -4.02 -5.76 3.65
CA ASP A 63 -4.01 -7.19 3.35
C ASP A 63 -3.39 -7.98 4.52
N GLN A 64 -2.23 -7.55 5.03
CA GLN A 64 -1.56 -8.18 6.17
C GLN A 64 -2.42 -8.14 7.44
N GLU A 65 -3.06 -7.01 7.75
CA GLU A 65 -3.98 -6.88 8.88
C GLU A 65 -5.18 -7.83 8.75
N THR A 66 -5.70 -7.99 7.53
CA THR A 66 -6.83 -8.90 7.24
C THR A 66 -6.43 -10.36 7.39
N GLU A 67 -5.28 -10.77 6.86
CA GLU A 67 -4.79 -12.14 6.95
C GLU A 67 -4.47 -12.53 8.40
N LEU A 68 -3.85 -11.63 9.17
CA LEU A 68 -3.63 -11.84 10.61
C LEU A 68 -4.95 -12.02 11.36
N SER A 69 -5.96 -11.20 11.06
CA SER A 69 -7.29 -11.30 11.68
C SER A 69 -7.97 -12.63 11.37
N ARG A 70 -7.87 -13.12 10.12
CA ARG A 70 -8.39 -14.43 9.70
C ARG A 70 -7.67 -15.58 10.40
N LEU A 71 -6.36 -15.49 10.57
CA LEU A 71 -5.56 -16.49 11.27
C LEU A 71 -5.97 -16.57 12.75
N VAL A 72 -6.09 -15.43 13.44
CA VAL A 72 -6.51 -15.36 14.84
C VAL A 72 -7.89 -15.98 15.03
N GLU A 73 -8.86 -15.65 14.16
CA GLU A 73 -10.19 -16.26 14.17
C GLU A 73 -10.16 -17.77 13.92
N SER A 74 -9.30 -18.24 13.01
CA SER A 74 -9.14 -19.69 12.77
C SER A 74 -8.61 -20.41 14.01
N LEU A 75 -7.58 -19.87 14.67
CA LEU A 75 -6.99 -20.44 15.88
C LEU A 75 -7.98 -20.42 17.06
N ARG A 76 -8.74 -19.34 17.22
CA ARG A 76 -9.82 -19.26 18.21
C ARG A 76 -10.86 -20.37 18.01
N ARG A 77 -11.26 -20.63 16.75
CA ARG A 77 -12.18 -21.74 16.42
C ARG A 77 -11.59 -23.12 16.67
N GLN A 78 -10.26 -23.25 16.61
CA GLN A 78 -9.56 -24.49 16.97
C GLN A 78 -9.37 -24.64 18.49
N GLY A 79 -9.86 -23.70 19.30
CA GLY A 79 -9.83 -23.76 20.76
C GLY A 79 -8.55 -23.21 21.39
N VAL A 80 -7.75 -22.43 20.66
CA VAL A 80 -6.61 -21.72 21.24
C VAL A 80 -7.13 -20.69 22.24
N ASN A 81 -6.53 -20.65 23.43
CA ASN A 81 -6.92 -19.75 24.52
C ASN A 81 -6.72 -18.27 24.12
N GLU A 82 -7.68 -17.42 24.47
CA GLU A 82 -7.67 -16.00 24.15
C GLU A 82 -6.43 -15.27 24.67
N GLU A 83 -5.95 -15.59 25.87
CA GLU A 83 -4.75 -14.95 26.45
C GLU A 83 -3.49 -15.25 25.61
N VAL A 84 -3.41 -16.46 25.05
CA VAL A 84 -2.31 -16.87 24.16
C VAL A 84 -2.41 -16.12 22.83
N LEU A 85 -3.61 -15.97 22.28
CA LEU A 85 -3.82 -15.23 21.02
C LEU A 85 -3.44 -13.75 21.16
N VAL A 86 -3.89 -13.09 22.23
CA VAL A 86 -3.57 -11.68 22.49
C VAL A 86 -2.07 -11.47 22.63
N THR A 87 -1.40 -12.33 23.39
CA THR A 87 0.05 -12.27 23.61
C THR A 87 0.82 -12.47 22.30
N ALA A 88 0.50 -13.53 21.55
CA ALA A 88 1.16 -13.84 20.29
C ALA A 88 0.98 -12.74 19.23
N VAL A 89 -0.22 -12.12 19.15
CA VAL A 89 -0.46 -11.00 18.23
C VAL A 89 0.33 -9.75 18.64
N ALA A 90 0.46 -9.47 19.94
CA ALA A 90 1.25 -8.34 20.44
C ALA A 90 2.74 -8.51 20.12
N GLU A 91 3.28 -9.72 20.33
CA GLU A 91 4.66 -10.08 20.00
C GLU A 91 4.94 -9.96 18.49
N ALA A 92 4.07 -10.55 17.65
CA ALA A 92 4.22 -10.50 16.20
C ALA A 92 4.20 -9.06 15.65
N ARG A 93 3.39 -8.17 16.23
CA ARG A 93 3.35 -6.74 15.85
C ARG A 93 4.58 -5.97 16.32
N ALA A 94 5.17 -6.34 17.46
CA ALA A 94 6.38 -5.70 17.97
C ALA A 94 7.59 -6.00 17.08
N GLU A 95 7.72 -7.24 16.58
CA GLU A 95 8.78 -7.63 15.65
C GLU A 95 8.66 -6.95 14.28
N TYR A 96 7.44 -6.67 13.82
CA TYR A 96 7.19 -6.02 12.53
C TYR A 96 7.67 -4.55 12.50
N LYS A 97 7.70 -3.84 13.64
CA LYS A 97 8.14 -2.42 13.71
C LYS A 97 9.65 -2.21 13.64
N VAL A 98 10.45 -3.28 13.69
CA VAL A 98 11.92 -3.22 13.76
C VAL A 98 12.57 -3.45 12.38
N LYS A 99 11.77 -3.66 11.32
CA LYS A 99 12.25 -3.84 9.95
C LYS A 99 11.88 -2.68 9.02
#